data_AF-A0AAW7Z964-F1
#
_entry.id   AF-A0AAW7Z964-F1
#
_cell.length_a   1.000
_cell.length_b   1.000
_cell.length_c   1.000
_cell.angle_alpha   90.00
_cell.angle_beta   90.00
_cell.angle_gamma   90.00
#
_symmetry.space_group_name_H-M   'P 1'
#
loop_
_entity.id
_entity.type
_entity.pdbx_description
1 polymer ?
#
loop_
_entity_poly.entity_id
_entity_poly.type
_entity_poly.pdbx_seq_one_letter_code
_entity_poly.pdbx_strand_id
1 'polypeptide(L)'
;MDYYSFSNAIHKYRKSNFRSEPDPVIGCIILTAPFFFEKSEWIPVPEDWKPNIVQGKSYDTSTLLGRRLYQQVQERLQRIIHADSTIDIVKEEEQIWLRSNYLPQNWTRNF
;
A
#
# COMPACT_ATOMS: atom_id res chain seq x y z
N MET A 1 -6.24 -33.08 -0.38
CA MET A 1 -4.90 -33.04 -0.99
C MET A 1 -3.94 -33.70 -0.03
N ASP A 2 -3.19 -34.67 -0.51
CA ASP A 2 -2.04 -35.25 0.17
C ASP A 2 -0.75 -34.47 -0.17
N TYR A 3 0.34 -34.77 0.52
CA TYR A 3 1.63 -34.12 0.32
C TYR A 3 2.15 -34.24 -1.12
N TYR A 4 2.05 -35.43 -1.73
CA TYR A 4 2.58 -35.67 -3.06
C TYR A 4 1.79 -34.93 -4.14
N SER A 5 0.45 -34.88 -4.02
CA SER A 5 -0.36 -34.07 -4.93
C SER A 5 -0.06 -32.58 -4.83
N PHE A 6 0.20 -32.06 -3.62
CA PHE A 6 0.62 -30.67 -3.43
C PHE A 6 2.01 -30.39 -4.00
N SER A 7 3.01 -31.21 -3.69
CA SER A 7 4.38 -31.05 -4.20
C SER A 7 4.43 -31.09 -5.74
N ASN A 8 3.74 -32.05 -6.37
CA ASN A 8 3.63 -32.13 -7.83
C ASN A 8 3.00 -30.86 -8.44
N ALA A 9 2.00 -30.27 -7.78
CA ALA A 9 1.41 -29.02 -8.23
C ALA A 9 2.41 -27.86 -8.17
N ILE A 10 3.18 -27.73 -7.07
CA ILE A 10 4.21 -26.70 -6.92
C ILE A 10 5.24 -26.78 -8.05
N HIS A 11 5.81 -27.95 -8.30
CA HIS A 11 6.80 -28.13 -9.37
C HIS A 11 6.23 -27.85 -10.76
N LYS A 12 4.99 -28.25 -11.02
CA LYS A 12 4.26 -27.93 -12.25
C LYS A 12 4.14 -26.41 -12.47
N TYR A 13 3.74 -25.64 -11.46
CA TYR A 13 3.57 -24.19 -11.60
C TYR A 13 4.90 -23.43 -11.67
N ARG A 14 5.93 -23.90 -10.95
CA ARG A 14 7.27 -23.29 -10.97
C ARG A 14 8.08 -23.63 -12.22
N LYS A 15 7.62 -24.60 -13.03
CA LYS A 15 8.37 -25.16 -14.16
C LYS A 15 9.75 -25.70 -13.74
N SER A 16 9.83 -26.24 -12.52
CA SER A 16 11.04 -26.84 -11.95
C SER A 16 10.91 -28.36 -11.80
N ASN A 17 12.03 -29.06 -11.62
CA ASN A 17 12.02 -30.52 -11.49
C ASN A 17 12.47 -30.97 -10.08
N PHE A 18 11.52 -31.51 -9.31
CA PHE A 18 11.72 -32.14 -7.99
C PHE A 18 12.88 -33.15 -7.95
N ARG A 19 13.14 -33.86 -9.06
CA ARG A 19 14.20 -34.88 -9.11
C ARG A 19 15.62 -34.32 -9.16
N SER A 20 15.76 -33.05 -9.50
CA SER A 20 17.07 -32.40 -9.72
C SER A 20 17.24 -31.11 -8.94
N GLU A 21 16.18 -30.58 -8.34
CA GLU A 21 16.17 -29.33 -7.60
C GLU A 21 15.73 -29.57 -6.16
N PRO A 22 16.30 -28.83 -5.18
CA PRO A 22 15.89 -28.94 -3.79
C PRO A 22 14.44 -28.47 -3.58
N ASP A 23 13.87 -28.83 -2.44
CA ASP A 23 12.52 -28.40 -2.07
C ASP A 23 12.40 -26.87 -2.17
N PRO A 24 11.41 -26.37 -2.91
CA PRO A 24 11.30 -24.95 -3.16
C PRO A 24 10.90 -24.20 -1.89
N VAL A 25 11.56 -23.07 -1.62
CA VAL A 25 11.09 -22.14 -0.60
C VAL A 25 9.73 -21.58 -1.02
N ILE A 26 8.73 -21.79 -0.19
CA ILE A 26 7.40 -21.20 -0.32
C ILE A 26 7.32 -20.01 0.62
N GLY A 27 7.42 -18.81 0.06
CA GLY A 27 7.23 -17.56 0.79
C GLY A 27 5.78 -17.09 0.73
N CYS A 28 5.43 -16.16 1.63
CA CYS A 28 4.24 -15.34 1.51
C CYS A 28 4.65 -13.87 1.54
N ILE A 29 3.96 -13.03 0.76
CA ILE A 29 4.10 -11.57 0.83
C ILE A 29 2.85 -11.08 1.56
N ILE A 30 3.04 -10.49 2.75
CA ILE A 30 1.96 -9.90 3.53
C ILE A 30 2.07 -8.38 3.41
N LEU A 31 1.01 -7.74 2.91
CA LEU A 31 0.88 -6.29 2.94
C LEU A 31 0.26 -5.91 4.29
N THR A 32 1.06 -5.29 5.16
CA THR A 32 0.65 -4.99 6.55
C THR A 32 -0.18 -3.72 6.69
N ALA A 33 0.01 -2.73 5.82
CA ALA A 33 -0.72 -1.47 5.84
C ALA A 33 -0.97 -0.95 4.42
N PRO A 34 -1.78 -1.65 3.60
CA PRO A 34 -2.19 -1.09 2.33
C PRO A 34 -3.09 0.12 2.55
N PHE A 35 -2.92 1.15 1.74
CA PHE A 35 -3.85 2.26 1.63
C PHE A 35 -4.40 2.31 0.20
N PHE A 36 -5.53 2.99 0.05
CA PHE A 36 -6.19 3.18 -1.23
C PHE A 36 -6.42 4.67 -1.44
N PHE A 37 -6.37 5.11 -2.69
CA PHE A 37 -6.83 6.45 -3.03
C PHE A 37 -8.34 6.52 -2.92
N GLU A 38 -8.84 7.70 -2.52
CA GLU A 38 -10.25 8.04 -2.63
C GLU A 38 -10.74 7.86 -4.06
N LYS A 39 -12.03 7.56 -4.24
CA LYS A 39 -12.59 7.25 -5.57
C LYS A 39 -12.37 8.38 -6.59
N SER A 40 -12.41 9.63 -6.15
CA SER A 40 -12.11 10.81 -6.98
C SER A 40 -10.65 10.86 -7.44
N GLU A 41 -9.77 10.17 -6.72
CA GLU A 41 -8.33 10.13 -6.94
C GLU A 41 -7.85 8.80 -7.50
N TRP A 42 -8.76 7.94 -7.95
CA TRP A 42 -8.36 6.72 -8.64
C TRP A 42 -7.53 7.05 -9.89
N ILE A 43 -6.57 6.17 -10.16
CA ILE A 43 -5.78 6.23 -11.37
C ILE A 43 -6.55 5.44 -12.44
N PRO A 44 -6.80 6.02 -13.63
CA PRO A 44 -7.46 5.32 -14.71
C PRO A 44 -6.72 4.02 -15.07
N VAL A 45 -7.49 2.98 -15.39
CA VAL A 45 -6.93 1.69 -15.82
C VAL A 45 -6.10 1.91 -17.09
N PRO A 46 -4.82 1.49 -17.11
CA PRO A 46 -3.98 1.60 -18.30
C PRO A 46 -4.56 0.83 -19.50
N GLU A 47 -4.34 1.34 -20.71
CA GLU A 47 -4.87 0.75 -21.96
C GLU A 47 -4.40 -0.69 -22.20
N ASP A 48 -3.22 -1.07 -21.69
CA ASP A 48 -2.64 -2.40 -21.84
C ASP A 48 -3.00 -3.35 -20.67
N TRP A 49 -3.93 -2.94 -19.80
CA TRP A 49 -4.36 -3.73 -18.65
C TRP A 49 -5.30 -4.86 -19.10
N LYS A 50 -4.83 -6.10 -19.01
CA LYS A 50 -5.61 -7.28 -19.40
C LYS A 50 -6.58 -7.70 -18.28
N PRO A 51 -7.80 -8.15 -18.59
CA PRO A 51 -8.80 -8.50 -17.56
C PRO A 51 -8.42 -9.72 -16.71
N ASN A 52 -7.58 -10.63 -17.23
CA ASN A 52 -7.22 -11.90 -16.57
C ASN A 52 -5.79 -11.90 -16.03
N ILE A 53 -5.38 -10.83 -15.37
CA ILE A 53 -4.07 -10.73 -14.71
C ILE A 53 -4.13 -11.55 -13.42
N VAL A 54 -3.68 -12.80 -13.49
CA VAL A 54 -3.64 -13.77 -12.36
C VAL A 54 -2.34 -13.75 -11.57
N GLN A 55 -1.45 -12.82 -11.89
CA GLN A 55 -0.16 -12.57 -11.23
C GLN A 55 0.03 -11.05 -11.10
N GLY A 56 0.86 -10.56 -10.18
CA GLY A 56 1.15 -9.12 -10.12
C GLY A 56 1.60 -8.58 -11.49
N LYS A 57 0.99 -7.48 -11.94
CA LYS A 57 1.45 -6.72 -13.13
C LYS A 57 2.37 -5.61 -12.67
N SER A 58 3.57 -5.57 -13.22
CA SER A 58 4.54 -4.50 -12.99
C SER A 58 4.70 -3.67 -14.27
N TYR A 59 5.06 -2.40 -14.10
CA TYR A 59 5.45 -1.51 -15.19
C TYR A 59 6.89 -1.04 -14.99
N ASP A 60 7.65 -1.01 -16.07
CA ASP A 60 8.98 -0.40 -16.08
C ASP A 60 8.84 1.12 -16.21
N THR A 61 9.38 1.86 -15.24
CA THR A 61 9.38 3.33 -15.20
C THR A 61 10.26 3.98 -16.28
N SER A 62 11.11 3.20 -16.95
CA SER A 62 11.85 3.64 -18.14
C SER A 62 10.92 3.84 -19.34
N THR A 63 9.83 3.06 -19.42
CA THR A 63 8.84 3.13 -20.49
C THR A 63 7.92 4.34 -20.33
N LEU A 64 7.37 4.84 -21.44
CA LEU A 64 6.45 5.97 -21.41
C LEU A 64 5.22 5.71 -20.53
N LEU A 65 4.60 4.54 -20.67
CA LEU A 65 3.39 4.17 -19.92
C LEU A 65 3.71 4.00 -18.42
N GLY A 66 4.77 3.26 -18.09
CA GLY A 66 5.17 3.06 -16.71
C GLY A 66 5.56 4.36 -16.01
N ARG A 67 6.26 5.27 -16.71
CA ARG A 67 6.59 6.60 -16.18
C ARG A 67 5.35 7.43 -15.90
N ARG A 68 4.41 7.49 -16.85
CA ARG A 68 3.14 8.23 -16.68
C ARG A 68 2.31 7.68 -15.53
N LEU A 69 2.25 6.36 -15.38
CA LEU A 69 1.54 5.71 -14.29
C LEU A 69 2.20 6.07 -12.94
N TYR A 70 3.52 5.99 -12.88
CA TYR A 70 4.29 6.32 -11.67
C TYR A 70 4.12 7.78 -11.27
N GLN A 71 4.17 8.71 -12.22
CA GLN A 71 3.95 10.13 -11.96
C GLN A 71 2.57 10.40 -11.35
N GLN A 72 1.51 9.78 -11.88
CA GLN A 72 0.15 9.89 -11.33
C GLN A 72 0.05 9.40 -9.88
N VAL A 73 0.79 8.35 -9.52
CA VAL A 73 0.89 7.87 -8.14
C VAL A 73 1.58 8.93 -7.27
N GLN A 74 2.74 9.45 -7.69
CA GLN A 74 3.49 10.45 -6.94
C GLN A 74 2.67 11.72 -6.67
N GLU A 75 1.96 12.23 -7.68
CA GLU A 75 1.11 13.43 -7.55
C GLU A 75 0.01 13.25 -6.50
N ARG A 76 -0.62 12.07 -6.43
CA ARG A 76 -1.67 11.76 -5.44
C ARG A 76 -1.10 11.56 -4.04
N LEU A 77 0.04 10.88 -3.94
CA LEU A 77 0.73 10.68 -2.65
C LEU A 77 1.15 12.01 -2.03
N GLN A 78 1.70 12.92 -2.83
CA GLN A 78 2.05 14.25 -2.35
C GLN A 78 0.82 14.95 -1.77
N ARG A 79 -0.33 14.91 -2.45
CA ARG A 79 -1.56 15.53 -1.93
C ARG A 79 -2.05 14.91 -0.62
N ILE A 80 -1.93 13.60 -0.44
CA ILE A 80 -2.28 12.93 0.83
C ILE A 80 -1.36 13.41 1.95
N ILE A 81 -0.05 13.41 1.72
CA ILE A 81 0.93 13.83 2.73
C ILE A 81 0.69 15.29 3.14
N HIS A 82 0.38 16.17 2.18
CA HIS A 82 0.06 17.56 2.47
C HIS A 82 -1.26 17.67 3.27
N ALA A 83 -2.31 16.95 2.86
CA ALA A 83 -3.59 16.97 3.57
C ALA A 83 -3.47 16.47 5.02
N ASP A 84 -2.73 15.39 5.24
CA ASP A 84 -2.51 14.81 6.57
C ASP A 84 -1.80 15.82 7.49
N SER A 85 -0.72 16.45 6.99
CA SER A 85 -0.01 17.49 7.73
C SER A 85 -0.88 18.70 8.09
N THR A 86 -1.79 19.12 7.19
CA THR A 86 -2.73 20.22 7.49
C THR A 86 -3.77 19.82 8.53
N ILE A 87 -4.24 18.57 8.51
CA ILE A 87 -5.22 18.07 9.46
C ILE A 87 -4.60 17.99 10.87
N ASP A 88 -3.34 17.55 10.98
CA ASP A 88 -2.66 17.45 12.26
C ASP A 88 -2.45 18.82 12.92
N ILE A 89 -2.05 19.83 12.14
CA ILE A 89 -1.93 21.22 12.63
C ILE A 89 -3.28 21.74 13.14
N VAL A 90 -4.35 21.57 12.35
CA VAL A 90 -5.69 22.04 12.75
C VAL A 90 -6.18 21.36 14.03
N LYS A 91 -5.93 20.05 14.17
CA LYS A 91 -6.27 19.30 15.39
C LYS A 91 -5.49 19.82 16.60
N GLU A 92 -4.19 20.11 16.46
CA GLU A 92 -3.39 20.68 17.54
C GLU A 92 -3.90 22.07 17.96
N GLU A 93 -4.20 22.95 16.99
CA GLU A 93 -4.75 24.27 17.26
C GLU A 93 -6.11 24.21 17.97
N GLU A 94 -6.99 23.31 17.54
CA GLU A 94 -8.28 23.08 18.21
C GLU A 94 -8.08 22.61 19.65
N GLN A 95 -7.15 21.67 19.90
CA GLN A 95 -6.82 21.23 21.26
C GLN A 95 -6.24 22.36 22.11
N ILE A 96 -5.34 23.18 21.56
CA ILE A 96 -4.77 24.35 22.25
C ILE A 96 -5.89 25.35 22.59
N TRP A 97 -6.79 25.60 21.65
CA TRP A 97 -7.91 26.51 21.85
C TRP A 97 -8.89 26.00 22.90
N LEU A 98 -9.27 24.71 22.86
CA LEU A 98 -10.12 24.07 23.87
C LEU A 98 -9.46 24.13 25.25
N ARG A 99 -8.17 23.81 25.32
CA ARG A 99 -7.38 23.87 26.55
C ARG A 99 -7.29 25.28 27.12
N SER A 100 -7.25 26.30 26.27
CA SER A 100 -7.18 27.71 26.69
C SER A 100 -8.53 28.27 27.13
N ASN A 101 -9.65 27.79 26.56
CA ASN A 101 -10.99 28.34 26.81
C ASN A 101 -11.86 27.52 27.77
N TYR A 102 -11.53 26.25 28.00
CA TYR A 102 -12.35 25.34 28.82
C TYR A 102 -11.61 24.72 30.02
N LEU A 103 -10.28 24.90 30.17
CA LEU A 103 -9.62 24.54 31.44
C LEU A 103 -9.80 25.65 32.48
N PRO A 104 -10.34 25.35 33.68
CA PRO A 104 -10.41 26.31 34.77
C PRO A 104 -8.99 26.67 35.27
N GLN A 105 -8.70 27.96 35.45
CA GLN A 105 -7.35 28.51 35.73
C GLN A 105 -6.70 28.04 37.06
N ASN A 106 -7.39 27.23 37.84
CA ASN A 106 -7.00 26.76 39.17
C ASN A 106 -6.40 25.34 39.19
N TRP A 107 -6.18 24.69 38.04
CA TRP A 107 -5.53 23.37 37.94
C TRP A 107 -4.09 23.43 37.40
N THR A 108 -3.28 24.37 37.88
CA THR A 108 -1.82 24.43 37.59
C THR A 108 -0.95 24.51 38.84
N ARG A 109 -1.52 24.34 40.05
CA ARG A 109 -0.77 24.17 41.29
C ARG A 109 -1.04 22.78 41.84
N ASN A 110 -0.21 21.82 41.45
CA ASN A 110 0.13 20.57 42.15
C ASN A 110 0.64 19.57 41.10
N PHE A 111 1.83 19.83 40.54
CA PHE A 111 2.90 18.88 40.22
C PHE A 111 4.14 19.70 39.87
#